data_AF-A0A7J9CPS1-F1
#
_entry.id   AF-A0A7J9CPS1-F1
#
_cell.length_a   1.000
_cell.length_b   1.000
_cell.length_c   1.000
_cell.angle_alpha   90.00
_cell.angle_beta   90.00
_cell.angle_gamma   90.00
#
_symmetry.space_group_name_H-M   'P 1'
#
loop_
_entity.id
_entity.type
_entity.pdbx_description
1 polymer ?
#
loop_
_entity_poly.entity_id
_entity_poly.type
_entity_poly.pdbx_seq_one_letter_code
_entity_poly.pdbx_strand_id
1 'polypeptide(L)'
;MDAKSSEILWSIMDPSNSRVSSPVTIANGVLFVGSTYKQGPIYSIDVKNGRILWSYETGATVYDGMSVSNGCIYVGNGYKVN
;
A
#
# COMPACT_ATOMS: atom_id res chain seq x y z
N MET A 1 -3.43 -10.80 9.06
CA MET A 1 -3.82 -11.54 10.28
C MET A 1 -4.90 -12.53 9.89
N ASP A 2 -4.86 -13.74 10.43
CA ASP A 2 -5.97 -14.69 10.29
C ASP A 2 -7.17 -14.21 11.12
N ALA A 3 -8.35 -14.13 10.50
CA ALA A 3 -9.53 -13.55 11.15
C ALA A 3 -10.10 -14.43 12.28
N LYS A 4 -9.74 -15.72 12.34
CA LYS A 4 -10.24 -16.67 13.32
C LYS A 4 -9.27 -16.86 14.48
N SER A 5 -7.97 -16.96 14.20
CA SER A 5 -6.94 -17.19 15.23
C SER A 5 -6.28 -15.92 15.74
N SER A 6 -6.48 -14.77 15.08
CA SER A 6 -5.74 -13.53 15.34
C SER A 6 -4.21 -13.66 15.14
N GLU A 7 -3.76 -14.70 14.46
CA GLU A 7 -2.35 -14.91 14.16
C GLU A 7 -1.88 -13.99 13.02
N ILE A 8 -0.68 -13.44 13.15
CA ILE A 8 -0.05 -12.65 12.11
C ILE A 8 0.54 -13.62 11.06
N LEU A 9 -0.08 -13.70 9.89
CA LEU A 9 0.40 -14.52 8.76
C LEU A 9 1.74 -14.01 8.20
N TRP A 10 1.87 -12.69 8.06
CA TRP A 10 3.08 -11.98 7.67
C TRP A 10 2.96 -10.51 8.06
N SER A 11 4.09 -9.83 8.14
CA SER A 11 4.17 -8.38 8.31
C SER A 11 5.31 -7.83 7.48
N ILE A 12 5.16 -6.58 7.04
CA ILE A 12 6.17 -5.85 6.29
C ILE A 12 6.18 -4.42 6.81
N MET A 13 7.39 -3.87 6.99
CA MET A 13 7.56 -2.46 7.27
C MET A 13 7.49 -1.69 5.95
N ASP A 14 7.00 -0.45 5.97
CA ASP A 14 7.19 0.45 4.82
C ASP A 14 8.69 0.52 4.47
N PRO A 15 9.10 0.10 3.25
CA PRO A 15 10.49 0.17 2.81
C PRO A 15 11.11 1.56 2.89
N SER A 16 10.29 2.62 2.83
CA SER A 16 10.74 4.00 2.98
C SER A 16 10.88 4.45 4.44
N ASN A 17 10.69 3.54 5.40
CA ASN A 17 10.76 3.81 6.83
C ASN A 17 9.87 4.98 7.25
N SER A 18 8.65 5.00 6.72
CA SER A 18 7.65 6.04 6.99
C SER A 18 6.35 5.43 7.53
N ARG A 19 5.31 6.27 7.63
CA ARG A 19 3.99 5.84 8.10
C ARG A 19 3.13 5.43 6.92
N VAL A 20 2.38 4.36 7.15
CA VAL A 20 1.26 3.97 6.31
C VAL A 20 -0.01 4.38 7.04
N SER A 21 -0.74 5.33 6.47
CA SER A 21 -2.03 5.80 7.00
C SER A 21 -3.18 5.55 6.03
N SER A 22 -2.87 5.09 4.82
CA SER A 22 -3.86 4.75 3.80
C SER A 22 -4.56 3.43 4.12
N PRO A 23 -5.87 3.31 3.86
CA PRO A 23 -6.54 2.02 3.72
C PRO A 23 -5.87 1.16 2.66
N VAL A 24 -5.83 -0.15 2.89
CA VAL A 24 -5.33 -1.12 1.91
C VAL A 24 -6.45 -1.54 0.95
N THR A 25 -6.09 -1.81 -0.31
CA THR A 25 -7.01 -2.32 -1.32
C THR A 25 -6.52 -3.66 -1.84
N ILE A 26 -7.40 -4.66 -1.97
CA ILE A 26 -7.02 -5.98 -2.47
C ILE A 26 -7.79 -6.28 -3.76
N ALA A 27 -7.08 -6.68 -4.80
CA ALA A 27 -7.67 -7.21 -6.04
C ALA A 27 -6.79 -8.32 -6.61
N ASN A 28 -7.42 -9.42 -7.06
CA ASN A 28 -6.73 -10.55 -7.71
C ASN A 28 -5.53 -11.12 -6.93
N GLY A 29 -5.63 -11.17 -5.59
CA GLY A 29 -4.56 -11.68 -4.74
C GLY A 29 -3.37 -10.73 -4.57
N VAL A 30 -3.54 -9.45 -4.95
CA VAL A 30 -2.54 -8.40 -4.75
C VAL A 30 -3.12 -7.33 -3.84
N LEU A 31 -2.37 -6.96 -2.80
CA LEU A 31 -2.65 -5.84 -1.93
C LEU A 31 -1.93 -4.60 -2.45
N PHE A 32 -2.62 -3.47 -2.47
CA PHE A 32 -2.12 -2.15 -2.83
C PHE A 32 -2.21 -1.22 -1.63
N VAL A 33 -1.15 -0.46 -1.38
CA VAL A 33 -1.05 0.45 -0.25
C VAL A 33 -0.12 1.62 -0.56
N GLY A 34 -0.45 2.80 -0.03
CA GLY A 34 0.34 4.02 -0.16
C GLY A 34 1.03 4.45 1.13
N SER A 35 2.23 5.01 1.00
CA SER A 35 2.99 5.59 2.10
C SER A 35 2.80 7.11 2.17
N THR A 36 2.85 7.62 3.40
CA THR A 36 2.90 9.07 3.68
C THR A 36 4.30 9.65 3.59
N TYR A 37 5.29 8.87 3.14
CA TYR A 37 6.61 9.38 2.81
C TYR A 37 6.52 10.47 1.72
N LYS A 38 7.45 11.43 1.72
CA LYS A 38 7.41 12.60 0.83
C LYS A 38 7.40 12.25 -0.67
N GLN A 39 8.00 11.13 -1.09
CA GLN A 39 7.95 10.63 -2.47
C GLN A 39 6.62 9.93 -2.81
N GLY A 40 5.80 9.64 -1.81
CA GLY A 40 4.55 8.89 -1.93
C GLY A 40 4.71 7.54 -2.63
N PRO A 41 5.60 6.66 -2.15
CA PRO A 41 5.72 5.35 -2.72
C PRO A 41 4.43 4.57 -2.48
N ILE A 42 3.97 3.92 -3.54
CA ILE A 42 2.91 2.92 -3.51
C ILE A 42 3.53 1.55 -3.73
N TYR A 43 2.98 0.54 -3.07
CA TYR A 43 3.46 -0.83 -3.13
C TYR A 43 2.34 -1.75 -3.55
N SER A 44 2.68 -2.73 -4.40
CA SER A 44 1.87 -3.92 -4.59
C SER A 44 2.52 -5.10 -3.90
N ILE A 45 1.71 -5.91 -3.24
CA ILE A 45 2.16 -6.95 -2.32
C ILE A 45 1.38 -8.23 -2.58
N ASP A 46 2.08 -9.35 -2.72
CA ASP A 46 1.47 -10.67 -2.77
C ASP A 46 0.82 -10.99 -1.42
N VAL A 47 -0.50 -11.15 -1.40
CA VAL A 47 -1.25 -11.37 -0.15
C VAL A 47 -0.90 -12.67 0.57
N LYS A 48 -0.29 -13.65 -0.13
CA LYS A 48 0.03 -14.95 0.45
C LYS A 48 1.28 -14.91 1.32
N ASN A 49 2.26 -14.09 0.98
CA ASN A 49 3.59 -14.14 1.58
C ASN A 49 4.16 -12.75 1.95
N GLY A 50 3.46 -11.65 1.66
CA GLY A 50 3.92 -10.30 1.97
C GLY A 50 5.05 -9.78 1.08
N ARG A 51 5.39 -10.49 -0.02
CA ARG A 51 6.44 -10.07 -0.94
C ARG A 51 5.97 -8.88 -1.78
N ILE A 52 6.76 -7.81 -1.81
CA ILE A 52 6.54 -6.70 -2.73
C ILE A 52 6.71 -7.19 -4.16
N LEU A 53 5.69 -7.00 -4.99
CA LEU A 53 5.70 -7.35 -6.41
C LEU A 53 6.27 -6.21 -7.25
N TRP A 54 5.89 -4.98 -6.93
CA TRP A 54 6.45 -3.76 -7.51
C TRP A 54 6.21 -2.55 -6.59
N SER A 55 6.96 -1.47 -6.83
CA SER A 55 6.76 -0.16 -6.21
C SER A 55 6.76 0.96 -7.27
N TYR A 56 6.13 2.09 -6.92
CA TYR A 56 6.13 3.28 -7.77
C TYR A 56 6.08 4.55 -6.89
N GLU A 57 6.86 5.57 -7.24
CA GLU A 57 6.85 6.87 -6.54
C GLU A 57 5.87 7.83 -7.20
N THR A 58 4.81 8.19 -6.48
CA THR A 58 3.77 9.10 -7.03
C THR A 58 4.21 10.58 -7.04
N GLY A 59 5.29 10.91 -6.33
CA GLY A 59 5.87 12.25 -6.25
C GLY A 59 5.32 13.14 -5.13
N ALA A 60 4.34 12.66 -4.37
CA ALA A 60 3.79 13.33 -3.19
C ALA A 60 3.11 12.31 -2.28
N THR A 61 2.97 12.62 -0.99
CA THR A 61 2.38 11.70 0.00
C THR A 61 1.04 11.09 -0.43
N VAL A 62 0.83 9.85 0.00
CA VAL A 62 -0.41 9.10 -0.24
C VAL A 62 -1.08 8.80 1.11
N TYR A 63 -2.19 9.51 1.37
CA TYR A 63 -3.00 9.33 2.58
C TYR A 63 -4.25 8.48 2.32
N ASP A 64 -4.74 8.48 1.08
CA ASP A 64 -6.00 7.85 0.72
C ASP A 64 -5.83 6.41 0.23
N GLY A 65 -6.93 5.66 0.29
CA GLY A 65 -7.00 4.32 -0.29
C GLY A 65 -7.00 4.37 -1.81
N MET A 66 -6.66 3.25 -2.44
CA MET A 66 -6.62 3.12 -3.90
C MET A 66 -7.91 2.46 -4.39
N SER A 67 -8.42 2.83 -5.57
CA SER A 67 -9.55 2.12 -6.19
C SER A 67 -9.07 1.29 -7.38
N VAL A 68 -9.76 0.18 -7.68
CA VAL A 68 -9.41 -0.73 -8.78
C VAL A 68 -10.56 -0.78 -9.76
N SER A 69 -10.28 -0.53 -11.05
CA SER A 69 -11.26 -0.68 -12.12
C SER A 69 -10.55 -0.94 -13.46
N ASN A 70 -11.12 -1.84 -14.27
CA ASN A 70 -10.61 -2.20 -15.61
C ASN A 70 -9.11 -2.56 -15.65
N GLY A 71 -8.63 -3.27 -14.61
CA GLY A 71 -7.21 -3.67 -14.51
C GLY A 71 -6.25 -2.55 -14.11
N CYS A 72 -6.77 -1.35 -13.82
CA CYS A 72 -5.99 -0.21 -13.33
C CYS A 72 -6.25 0.04 -11.85
N ILE A 73 -5.23 0.55 -11.17
CA ILE A 73 -5.38 1.18 -9.85
C ILE A 73 -5.43 2.70 -10.05
N TYR A 74 -6.25 3.37 -9.26
CA TYR A 74 -6.35 4.82 -9.23
C TYR A 74 -5.98 5.30 -7.84
N VAL A 75 -5.10 6.30 -7.81
CA VAL A 75 -4.51 6.84 -6.58
C VAL A 75 -4.59 8.36 -6.58
N GLY A 76 -5.08 8.91 -5.48
CA GLY A 76 -4.93 10.32 -5.16
C GLY A 76 -3.64 10.55 -4.37
N ASN A 77 -2.94 11.64 -4.68
CA ASN A 77 -1.80 12.10 -3.90
C ASN A 77 -1.80 13.63 -3.85
N GLY A 78 -0.96 14.23 -2.98
CA GLY A 78 -0.70 15.67 -3.08
C GLY A 78 -0.63 16.47 -1.79
N TYR A 79 -0.72 15.84 -0.62
CA TYR A 79 -0.44 16.57 0.62
C TYR A 79 1.07 16.83 0.70
N LYS A 80 1.48 18.10 0.68
CA LYS A 80 2.86 18.46 0.97
C LYS A 80 3.07 18.35 2.47
N VAL A 81 3.90 17.41 2.88
CA VAL A 81 4.49 17.42 4.22
C VAL A 81 5.71 18.32 4.18
N ASN A 82 5.64 19.44 4.90
CA ASN A 82 6.78 20.31 5.17
C ASN A 82 7.70 19.66 6.21
#